data_AF-A0A511XP17-F1
#
_entry.id   AF-A0A511XP17-F1
#
_cell.length_a   1.000
_cell.length_b   1.000
_cell.length_c   1.000
_cell.angle_alpha   90.00
_cell.angle_beta   90.00
_cell.angle_gamma   90.00
#
_symmetry.space_group_name_H-M   'P 1'
#
loop_
_entity.id
_entity.type
_entity.pdbx_description
1 polymer ?
#
loop_
_entity_poly.entity_id
_entity_poly.type
_entity_poly.pdbx_seq_one_letter_code
_entity_poly.pdbx_strand_id
1 'polypeptide(L)'
;MAEDEAVRIGRLRWPLILATRQQAAQIGATGIDESLTNLQRIYGDVQPVGALTFWGTNGTVQQIDEAQVTHRIFVRWTDALLNSEVFVRISKRVNQTDRMEIFRVRRLKELGGRKRFVCAECQMERIGDPWPIQ
;
A
#
# COMPACT_ATOMS: atom_id res chain seq x y z
N MET A 1 -0.50 13.44 24.31
CA MET A 1 -1.91 13.03 24.14
C MET A 1 -1.95 11.95 23.06
N ALA A 2 -2.61 10.83 23.32
CA ALA A 2 -2.90 9.86 22.26
C ALA A 2 -3.87 10.53 21.27
N GLU A 3 -3.53 10.52 19.98
CA GLU A 3 -4.38 11.03 18.91
C GLU A 3 -5.66 10.20 18.84
N ASP A 4 -6.81 10.84 18.64
CA ASP A 4 -8.10 10.16 18.54
C ASP A 4 -8.09 9.18 17.35
N GLU A 5 -8.61 7.97 17.56
CA GLU A 5 -8.56 6.89 16.56
C GLU A 5 -9.35 7.27 15.30
N ALA A 6 -10.42 8.07 15.45
CA ALA A 6 -11.19 8.61 14.33
C ALA A 6 -10.36 9.58 13.47
N VAL A 7 -9.48 10.37 14.08
CA VAL A 7 -8.55 11.27 13.37
C VAL A 7 -7.49 10.45 12.65
N ARG A 8 -6.97 9.41 13.31
CA ARG A 8 -5.93 8.53 12.78
C ARG A 8 -6.36 7.73 11.55
N ILE A 9 -7.55 7.12 11.57
CA ILE A 9 -8.09 6.33 10.44
C ILE A 9 -8.43 7.23 9.24
N GLY A 10 -8.74 8.50 9.49
CA GLY A 10 -9.20 9.42 8.47
C GLY A 10 -10.60 9.07 7.97
N ARG A 11 -10.95 9.55 6.76
CA ARG A 11 -12.32 9.46 6.23
C ARG A 11 -12.56 8.33 5.23
N LEU A 12 -11.52 7.53 4.93
CA LEU A 12 -11.56 6.44 3.95
C LEU A 12 -12.20 6.84 2.60
N ARG A 13 -11.82 8.00 2.06
CA ARG A 13 -12.48 8.59 0.88
C ARG A 13 -11.82 8.24 -0.44
N TRP A 14 -10.60 7.74 -0.41
CA TRP A 14 -9.83 7.53 -1.62
C TRP A 14 -10.20 6.19 -2.25
N PRO A 15 -10.64 6.17 -3.52
CA PRO A 15 -10.83 4.92 -4.24
C PRO A 15 -9.46 4.28 -4.47
N LEU A 16 -9.32 3.03 -4.06
CA LEU A 16 -8.12 2.22 -4.24
C LEU A 16 -8.49 0.92 -4.93
N ILE A 17 -7.50 0.30 -5.56
CA ILE A 17 -7.60 -1.06 -6.07
C ILE A 17 -6.65 -1.91 -5.24
N LEU A 18 -7.18 -2.94 -4.60
CA LEU A 18 -6.38 -4.02 -4.04
C LEU A 18 -6.12 -5.02 -5.17
N ALA A 19 -4.87 -5.40 -5.36
CA ALA A 19 -4.46 -6.33 -6.39
C ALA A 19 -3.46 -7.34 -5.85
N THR A 20 -3.47 -8.55 -6.39
CA THR A 20 -2.43 -9.55 -6.14
C THR A 20 -1.33 -9.40 -7.19
N ARG A 21 -0.06 -9.43 -6.76
CA ARG A 21 1.06 -9.53 -7.71
C ARG A 21 1.24 -10.97 -8.14
N GLN A 22 1.12 -11.21 -9.44
CA GLN A 22 1.48 -12.49 -10.04
C GLN A 22 2.83 -12.36 -10.73
N GLN A 23 3.70 -13.32 -10.46
CA GLN A 23 5.02 -13.44 -11.09
C GLN A 23 5.01 -14.70 -11.93
N ALA A 24 5.27 -14.57 -13.22
CA ALA A 24 5.43 -15.69 -14.13
C ALA A 24 6.85 -15.66 -14.71
N ALA A 25 7.40 -16.84 -14.99
CA ALA A 25 8.65 -16.92 -15.75
C ALA A 25 8.39 -16.44 -17.18
N GLN A 26 9.24 -15.55 -17.67
CA GLN A 26 9.13 -15.04 -19.03
C GLN A 26 9.41 -16.19 -20.03
N ILE A 27 8.51 -16.38 -21.00
CA ILE A 27 8.67 -17.45 -22.00
C ILE A 27 9.76 -17.03 -22.99
N GLY A 28 10.86 -17.79 -23.04
CA GLY A 28 11.94 -17.61 -24.03
C GLY A 28 13.03 -16.62 -23.65
N ALA A 29 13.05 -16.11 -22.42
CA ALA A 29 14.13 -15.24 -21.90
C ALA A 29 14.40 -15.52 -20.42
N THR A 30 15.57 -15.12 -19.92
CA THR A 30 15.85 -15.09 -18.48
C THR A 30 15.25 -13.83 -17.88
N GLY A 31 14.01 -13.92 -17.40
CA GLY A 31 13.26 -12.81 -16.79
C GLY A 31 12.03 -13.26 -16.01
N ILE A 32 11.49 -12.37 -15.19
CA ILE A 32 10.22 -12.55 -14.49
C ILE A 32 9.26 -11.48 -15.02
N ASP A 33 8.12 -11.92 -15.55
CA ASP A 33 7.02 -11.05 -15.92
C ASP A 33 6.12 -10.85 -14.69
N GLU A 34 5.95 -9.59 -14.27
CA GLU A 34 5.05 -9.22 -13.18
C GLU A 34 3.74 -8.64 -13.75
N SER A 35 2.61 -9.21 -13.33
CA SER A 35 1.28 -8.68 -13.62
C SER A 35 0.47 -8.48 -12.33
N LEU A 36 -0.54 -7.61 -12.41
CA LEU A 36 -1.49 -7.37 -11.34
C LEU A 36 -2.80 -8.09 -11.66
N THR A 37 -3.25 -8.98 -10.77
CA THR A 37 -4.49 -9.74 -10.91
C THR A 37 -5.39 -9.54 -9.69
N ASN A 38 -6.60 -10.13 -9.70
CA ASN A 38 -7.58 -10.04 -8.60
C ASN A 38 -7.88 -8.60 -8.17
N LEU A 39 -8.28 -7.77 -9.13
CA LEU A 39 -8.50 -6.34 -8.92
C LEU A 39 -9.79 -6.09 -8.14
N GLN A 40 -9.67 -5.80 -6.85
CA GLN A 40 -10.80 -5.46 -6.01
C GLN A 40 -10.82 -3.95 -5.73
N ARG A 41 -11.93 -3.29 -6.05
CA ARG A 41 -12.13 -1.88 -5.72
C ARG A 41 -12.52 -1.74 -4.26
N ILE A 42 -11.79 -0.91 -3.54
CA ILE A 42 -12.02 -0.60 -2.13
C ILE A 42 -11.88 0.90 -1.88
N TYR A 43 -12.24 1.32 -0.68
CA TYR A 43 -12.00 2.68 -0.22
C TYR A 43 -11.01 2.67 0.94
N GLY A 44 -10.08 3.63 0.93
CA GLY A 44 -9.08 3.78 1.95
C GLY A 44 -8.68 5.23 2.19
N ASP A 45 -7.83 5.43 3.18
CA ASP A 45 -7.16 6.69 3.45
C ASP A 45 -5.66 6.49 3.32
N VAL A 46 -5.05 7.22 2.38
CA VAL A 46 -3.61 7.10 2.07
C VAL A 46 -2.90 8.27 2.74
N GLN A 47 -2.13 7.98 3.78
CA GLN A 47 -1.39 8.97 4.55
C GLN A 47 0.12 8.78 4.32
N PRO A 48 0.83 9.78 3.78
CA PRO A 48 2.28 9.73 3.68
C PRO A 48 2.89 9.76 5.09
N VAL A 49 3.84 8.88 5.32
CA VAL A 49 4.64 8.83 6.54
C VAL A 49 5.87 9.68 6.24
N GLY A 50 5.92 10.89 6.81
CA GLY A 50 7.05 11.81 6.56
C GLY A 50 8.41 11.17 6.86
N ALA A 51 9.48 11.76 6.32
CA ALA A 51 10.86 11.26 6.37
C ALA A 51 11.44 10.96 7.79
N LEU A 52 10.71 11.31 8.85
CA LEU A 52 11.14 11.20 10.25
C LEU A 52 10.68 9.93 10.98
N THR A 53 9.88 9.07 10.34
CA THR A 53 9.33 7.90 11.06
C THR A 53 10.23 6.69 10.95
N PHE A 54 11.46 6.84 11.45
CA PHE A 54 12.33 5.74 11.82
C PHE A 54 11.62 4.95 12.94
N TRP A 55 11.07 3.77 12.63
CA TRP A 55 10.67 2.80 13.65
C TRP A 55 11.91 2.02 14.11
N GLY A 56 12.92 2.76 14.59
CA GLY A 56 14.01 2.19 15.37
C GLY A 56 13.48 1.93 16.77
N THR A 57 12.96 0.73 17.01
CA THR A 57 12.79 0.23 18.37
C THR A 57 14.15 0.33 19.06
N ASN A 58 14.24 1.15 20.11
CA ASN A 58 15.31 1.25 21.09
C ASN A 58 16.61 0.49 20.78
N GLY A 59 17.62 1.20 20.29
CA GLY A 59 19.02 0.79 20.38
C GLY A 59 19.40 -0.38 19.47
N THR A 60 20.39 -0.17 18.62
CA THR A 60 21.17 -1.24 17.97
C THR A 60 20.40 -2.21 17.06
N VAL A 61 19.79 -1.73 15.98
CA VAL A 61 19.95 -2.27 14.60
C VAL A 61 19.47 -1.16 13.65
N GLN A 62 20.38 -0.51 12.93
CA GLN A 62 19.95 0.25 11.74
C GLN A 62 19.43 -0.78 10.73
N GLN A 63 18.14 -0.78 10.43
CA GLN A 63 17.61 -1.50 9.27
C GLN A 63 18.09 -0.76 8.00
N ILE A 64 19.30 -1.08 7.56
CA ILE A 64 19.91 -0.52 6.34
C ILE A 64 19.35 -1.23 5.07
N ASP A 65 18.77 -2.42 5.20
CA ASP A 65 18.33 -3.26 4.07
C ASP A 65 16.79 -3.37 3.87
N GLU A 66 15.97 -2.89 4.80
CA GLU A 66 14.50 -2.92 4.60
C GLU A 66 14.01 -1.61 3.98
N ALA A 67 13.56 -1.69 2.72
CA ALA A 67 13.04 -0.52 2.04
C ALA A 67 11.89 0.12 2.83
N GLN A 68 12.05 1.42 3.07
CA GLN A 68 11.38 2.15 4.15
C GLN A 68 9.85 2.19 3.98
N VAL A 69 9.13 2.14 5.10
CA VAL A 69 7.68 2.41 5.12
C VAL A 69 7.48 3.89 4.78
N THR A 70 6.85 4.12 3.63
CA THR A 70 6.60 5.48 3.10
C THR A 70 5.17 5.96 3.36
N HIS A 71 4.22 5.04 3.51
CA HIS A 71 2.79 5.35 3.61
C HIS A 71 2.10 4.45 4.63
N ARG A 72 1.06 4.98 5.26
CA ARG A 72 0.04 4.21 5.96
C ARG A 72 -1.24 4.30 5.17
N ILE A 73 -1.80 3.15 4.84
CA ILE A 73 -3.07 3.05 4.18
C ILE A 73 -4.06 2.44 5.18
N PHE A 74 -5.06 3.22 5.54
CA PHE A 74 -6.15 2.76 6.37
C PHE A 74 -7.27 2.26 5.47
N VAL A 75 -7.80 1.08 5.74
CA VAL A 75 -8.94 0.50 5.02
C VAL A 75 -9.89 -0.14 6.01
N ARG A 76 -11.14 -0.36 5.59
CA ARG A 76 -12.02 -1.29 6.30
C ARG A 76 -11.43 -2.70 6.20
N TRP A 77 -11.67 -3.51 7.22
CA TRP A 77 -11.29 -4.91 7.18
C TRP A 77 -11.92 -5.60 5.97
N THR A 78 -11.07 -6.18 5.14
CA THR A 78 -11.43 -7.13 4.10
C THR A 78 -11.00 -8.50 4.58
N ASP A 79 -11.86 -9.50 4.39
CA ASP A 79 -11.56 -10.85 4.86
C ASP A 79 -10.33 -11.37 4.10
N ALA A 80 -9.23 -11.60 4.83
CA ALA A 80 -7.95 -12.08 4.32
C ALA A 80 -7.11 -11.09 3.46
N LEU A 81 -6.90 -9.85 3.91
CA LEU A 81 -5.83 -9.01 3.36
C LEU A 81 -4.45 -9.63 3.63
N LEU A 82 -3.63 -9.80 2.58
CA LEU A 82 -2.32 -10.45 2.65
C LEU A 82 -1.17 -9.49 2.35
N ASN A 83 0.01 -9.77 2.89
CA ASN A 83 1.22 -8.99 2.61
C ASN A 83 1.71 -9.14 1.15
N SER A 84 1.24 -10.15 0.41
CA SER A 84 1.52 -10.37 -1.01
C SER A 84 0.71 -9.47 -1.93
N GLU A 85 -0.30 -8.78 -1.40
CA GLU A 85 -1.12 -7.85 -2.14
C GLU A 85 -0.49 -6.47 -2.20
N VAL A 86 -0.96 -5.68 -3.16
CA VAL A 86 -0.55 -4.30 -3.36
C VAL A 86 -1.78 -3.41 -3.44
N PHE A 87 -1.67 -2.19 -2.90
CA PHE A 87 -2.66 -1.16 -3.13
C PHE A 87 -2.25 -0.33 -4.33
N VAL A 88 -3.21 -0.02 -5.18
CA VAL A 88 -3.03 0.85 -6.34
C VAL A 88 -3.96 2.05 -6.17
N ARG A 89 -3.41 3.26 -6.28
CA ARG A 89 -4.19 4.48 -6.41
C ARG A 89 -4.06 5.01 -7.83
N ILE A 90 -5.20 5.28 -8.46
CA ILE A 90 -5.26 5.96 -9.75
C ILE A 90 -5.86 7.34 -9.50
N SER A 91 -5.13 8.37 -9.93
CA SER A 91 -5.56 9.76 -9.82
C SER A 91 -5.41 10.46 -11.16
N LYS A 92 -6.26 11.44 -11.43
CA LYS A 92 -6.16 12.29 -12.62
C LYS A 92 -5.23 13.47 -12.33
N ARG A 93 -4.26 13.70 -13.21
CA ARG A 93 -3.43 14.92 -13.21
C ARG A 93 -4.25 16.10 -13.77
N VAL A 94 -3.73 17.32 -13.61
CA VAL A 94 -4.38 18.56 -14.12
C VAL A 94 -4.62 18.48 -15.64
N ASN A 95 -3.71 17.85 -16.37
CA ASN A 95 -3.80 17.59 -17.81
C ASN A 95 -4.67 16.37 -18.18
N GLN A 96 -5.49 15.86 -17.26
CA GLN A 96 -6.39 14.70 -17.45
C GLN A 96 -5.71 13.35 -17.71
N THR A 97 -4.38 13.27 -17.66
CA THR A 97 -3.68 11.99 -17.75
C THR A 97 -3.77 11.24 -16.43
N ASP A 98 -3.75 9.91 -16.52
CA ASP A 98 -3.75 9.06 -15.32
C ASP A 98 -2.37 9.03 -14.67
N ARG A 99 -2.37 9.10 -13.34
CA ARG A 99 -1.22 8.85 -12.48
C ARG A 99 -1.53 7.61 -11.66
N MET A 100 -0.68 6.61 -11.79
CA MET A 100 -0.76 5.38 -11.02
C MET A 100 0.31 5.39 -9.94
N GLU A 101 -0.09 5.03 -8.73
CA GLU A 101 0.79 4.86 -7.58
C GLU A 101 0.58 3.44 -7.04
N ILE A 102 1.68 2.69 -6.90
CA ILE A 102 1.65 1.31 -6.40
C ILE A 102 2.34 1.26 -5.05
N PHE A 103 1.59 0.74 -4.08
CA PHE A 103 2.00 0.62 -2.69
C PHE A 103 2.10 -0.86 -2.33
N ARG A 104 3.31 -1.34 -2.11
CA ARG A 104 3.56 -2.68 -1.60
C ARG A 104 3.29 -2.72 -0.10
N VAL A 105 2.53 -3.72 0.33
CA VAL A 105 2.29 -3.97 1.74
C VAL A 105 3.55 -4.54 2.40
N ARG A 106 3.96 -3.94 3.51
CA ARG A 106 5.06 -4.43 4.35
C ARG A 106 4.55 -5.07 5.63
N ARG A 107 3.62 -4.40 6.31
CA ARG A 107 3.01 -4.90 7.54
C ARG A 107 1.54 -4.54 7.60
N LEU A 108 0.75 -5.44 8.16
CA LEU A 108 -0.67 -5.23 8.43
C LEU A 108 -0.89 -5.21 9.94
N LYS A 109 -1.66 -4.24 10.41
CA LYS A 109 -2.03 -4.08 11.82
C LYS A 109 -3.53 -3.89 11.94
N GLU A 110 -4.17 -4.68 12.78
CA GLU A 110 -5.57 -4.46 13.16
C GLU A 110 -5.66 -3.19 14.03
N LEU A 111 -6.72 -2.40 13.83
CA LEU A 111 -7.03 -1.23 14.65
C LEU A 111 -8.36 -1.42 15.39
N GLY A 112 -8.43 -0.90 16.62
CA GLY A 112 -9.64 -0.84 17.45
C GLY A 112 -10.15 -2.18 18.00
N GLY A 113 -9.54 -3.30 17.61
CA GLY A 113 -10.07 -4.65 17.88
C GLY A 113 -11.38 -4.92 17.14
N ARG A 114 -11.72 -6.19 16.95
CA ARG A 114 -12.95 -6.68 16.26
C ARG A 114 -12.91 -6.57 14.74
N LYS A 115 -11.73 -6.54 14.11
CA LYS A 115 -11.57 -6.63 12.65
C LYS A 115 -12.44 -5.61 11.91
N ARG A 116 -12.38 -4.34 12.33
CA ARG A 116 -13.13 -3.23 11.68
C ARG A 116 -12.27 -2.49 10.68
N PHE A 117 -11.04 -2.19 11.06
CA PHE A 117 -10.10 -1.42 10.26
C PHE A 117 -8.73 -2.09 10.28
N VAL A 118 -8.01 -1.90 9.17
CA VAL A 118 -6.63 -2.35 9.02
C VAL A 118 -5.78 -1.14 8.67
N CYS A 119 -4.65 -1.01 9.37
CA CYS A 119 -3.54 -0.15 8.97
C CYS A 119 -2.55 -1.00 8.19
N ALA A 120 -2.45 -0.75 6.89
CA ALA A 120 -1.38 -1.27 6.06
C ALA A 120 -0.22 -0.27 6.05
N GLU A 121 0.93 -0.70 6.55
CA GLU A 121 2.19 0.02 6.39
C GLU A 121 2.80 -0.40 5.06
N CYS A 122 2.97 0.58 4.18
CA CYS A 122 3.29 0.35 2.78
C CYS A 122 4.54 1.11 2.34
N GLN A 123 5.21 0.53 1.37
CA GLN A 123 6.25 1.18 0.58
C GLN A 123 5.68 1.56 -0.77
N MET A 124 5.82 2.82 -1.17
CA MET A 124 5.56 3.26 -2.54
C MET A 124 6.71 2.77 -3.41
N GLU A 125 6.42 1.84 -4.32
CA GLU A 125 7.43 1.27 -5.21
C GLU A 125 7.51 2.02 -6.53
N ARG A 126 6.36 2.46 -7.04
CA ARG A 126 6.27 3.17 -8.30
C ARG A 126 5.27 4.31 -8.24
N ILE A 127 5.64 5.35 -8.97
CA ILE A 127 4.86 6.53 -9.24
C ILE A 127 5.11 6.90 -10.70
N GLY A 128 4.05 6.99 -11.50
CA GLY A 128 4.23 7.28 -12.92
C GLY A 128 2.99 7.07 -13.76
N ASP A 129 3.22 6.78 -15.02
CA ASP A 129 2.18 6.49 -16.00
C ASP A 129 1.59 5.08 -15.78
N PRO A 130 0.38 4.79 -16.27
CA PRO A 130 -0.33 3.55 -15.95
C PRO A 130 0.46 2.29 -16.35
N TRP A 131 0.66 1.38 -15.40
CA TRP A 131 1.15 0.03 -15.67
C TRP A 131 0.05 -0.77 -16.39
N PRO A 132 0.38 -1.68 -17.33
CA PRO A 132 -0.60 -2.65 -17.83
C PRO A 132 -1.30 -3.40 -16.69
N ILE A 133 -2.58 -3.08 -16.51
CA ILE A 133 -3.52 -3.83 -15.68
C ILE A 133 -4.19 -4.83 -16.62
N GLN A 134 -4.08 -6.13 -16.33
CA GLN A 134 -4.71 -7.20 -17.12
C GLN A 134 -6.07 -7.58 -16.55
#